data_AF-A0A4R4EA82-F1
#
_entry.id   AF-A0A4R4EA82-F1
#
_cell.length_a   1.000
_cell.length_b   1.000
_cell.length_c   1.000
_cell.angle_alpha   90.00
_cell.angle_beta   90.00
_cell.angle_gamma   90.00
#
_symmetry.space_group_name_H-M   'P 1'
#
loop_
_entity.id
_entity.type
_entity.pdbx_description
1 polymer ?
#
loop_
_entity_poly.entity_id
_entity_poly.type
_entity_poly.pdbx_seq_one_letter_code
_entity_poly.pdbx_strand_id
1 'polypeptide(L)'
;MPTKHAVQFRKTPKNIPAFERLRYCKSCKHYSVLWDDSCEHCGKQNFIPATDHIAALNRKKVHTETLAIITFFCLCILVARSLLEIIIAFAASLLLSGVYIYLRYKYKTSNSRIWFHKTLKQEIPSIRKDLEFDLELAVKQINEEQYKVAYEMLREIGYLLLDEPIKHHKLWCLFHFIIRKDMDLELDSLIPKTFDPGFVLYLYEVSKVNKSLIKSSALDYVITYRSQIRSLNQHQEMMTSFAGAALRVKQYVHKYQALIKEYVEYLPKERLLRLCQLLSNSDPRLWPELYSQTVEIVRVKYSYDPEFAELLKGLST
;
A
#
# COMPACT_ATOMS: atom_id res chain seq x y z
N MET A 1 -29.24 0.15 8.22
CA MET A 1 -27.77 0.33 8.29
C MET A 1 -27.25 -0.70 9.28
N PRO A 2 -26.16 -1.42 9.00
CA PRO A 2 -25.61 -2.40 9.93
C PRO A 2 -25.12 -1.72 11.21
N THR A 3 -25.17 -2.46 12.31
CA THR A 3 -24.66 -2.03 13.61
C THR A 3 -23.15 -1.79 13.50
N LYS A 4 -22.70 -0.57 13.80
CA LYS A 4 -21.27 -0.23 13.74
C LYS A 4 -20.58 -0.58 15.06
N HIS A 5 -19.41 -1.19 14.98
CA HIS A 5 -18.61 -1.60 16.13
C HIS A 5 -17.43 -0.64 16.37
N ALA A 6 -17.16 -0.33 17.63
CA ALA A 6 -15.92 0.34 18.02
C ALA A 6 -14.80 -0.70 18.10
N VAL A 7 -13.73 -0.50 17.33
CA VAL A 7 -12.60 -1.44 17.25
C VAL A 7 -11.26 -0.72 17.38
N GLN A 8 -10.24 -1.45 17.82
CA GLN A 8 -8.85 -0.98 17.80
C GLN A 8 -8.03 -1.98 16.97
N PHE A 9 -7.47 -1.49 15.86
CA PHE A 9 -6.62 -2.29 14.99
C PHE A 9 -5.20 -2.42 15.56
N ARG A 10 -4.55 -3.55 15.28
CA ARG A 10 -3.11 -3.69 15.49
C ARG A 10 -2.36 -2.58 14.75
N LYS A 11 -1.28 -2.08 15.35
CA LYS A 11 -0.40 -1.12 14.66
C LYS A 11 0.47 -1.86 13.67
N THR A 12 0.47 -1.42 12.42
CA THR A 12 1.31 -2.03 11.39
C THR A 12 2.61 -1.24 11.24
N PRO A 13 3.78 -1.88 11.35
CA PRO A 13 5.06 -1.19 11.15
C PRO A 13 5.22 -0.76 9.68
N LYS A 14 5.31 0.55 9.45
CA LYS A 14 5.27 1.17 8.11
C LYS A 14 6.55 0.96 7.28
N ASN A 15 7.67 0.66 7.95
CA ASN A 15 9.00 0.62 7.32
C ASN A 15 9.50 -0.80 7.01
N ILE A 16 8.66 -1.82 7.20
CA ILE A 16 9.05 -3.21 6.92
C ILE A 16 8.79 -3.50 5.43
N PRO A 17 9.82 -3.91 4.66
CA PRO A 17 9.64 -4.38 3.28
C PRO A 17 8.58 -5.48 3.20
N ALA A 18 7.70 -5.42 2.19
CA ALA A 18 6.58 -6.35 2.08
C ALA A 18 7.00 -7.84 2.14
N PHE A 19 8.16 -8.17 1.56
CA PHE A 19 8.68 -9.54 1.57
C PHE A 19 9.10 -10.03 2.98
N GLU A 20 9.53 -9.15 3.88
CA GLU A 20 9.90 -9.53 5.24
C GLU A 20 8.68 -9.95 6.09
N ARG A 21 7.47 -9.60 5.63
CA ARG A 21 6.21 -10.05 6.25
C ARG A 21 5.88 -11.49 5.91
N LEU A 22 6.47 -12.04 4.85
CA LEU A 22 6.19 -13.39 4.38
C LEU A 22 6.87 -14.41 5.29
N ARG A 23 6.10 -15.40 5.74
CA ARG A 23 6.54 -16.55 6.51
C ARG A 23 6.41 -17.80 5.66
N TYR A 24 7.26 -18.78 5.93
CA TYR A 24 7.30 -20.07 5.23
C TYR A 24 7.23 -21.20 6.24
N CYS A 25 6.26 -22.10 6.08
CA CYS A 25 6.13 -23.28 6.92
C CYS A 25 7.07 -24.39 6.43
N LYS A 26 8.04 -24.81 7.25
CA LYS A 26 8.97 -25.90 6.90
C LYS A 26 8.30 -27.26 6.71
N SER A 27 7.14 -27.47 7.33
CA SER A 27 6.45 -28.77 7.32
C SER A 27 5.63 -29.01 6.06
N CYS A 28 4.76 -28.06 5.69
CA CYS A 28 3.90 -28.18 4.50
C CYS A 28 4.39 -27.38 3.29
N LYS A 29 5.47 -26.60 3.43
CA LYS A 29 6.04 -25.75 2.38
C LYS A 29 5.12 -24.63 1.89
N HIS A 30 4.17 -24.21 2.72
CA HIS A 30 3.22 -23.15 2.44
C HIS A 30 3.75 -21.79 2.90
N TYR A 31 3.51 -20.76 2.11
CA TYR A 31 3.78 -19.37 2.49
C TYR A 31 2.54 -18.74 3.16
N SER A 32 2.74 -17.90 4.17
CA SER A 32 1.63 -17.13 4.77
C SER A 32 2.14 -15.79 5.28
N VAL A 33 1.26 -14.78 5.31
CA VAL A 33 1.52 -13.48 5.94
C VAL A 33 0.79 -13.29 7.26
N LEU A 34 -0.02 -14.27 7.64
CA LEU A 34 -0.82 -14.22 8.85
C LEU A 34 0.09 -14.28 10.08
N TRP A 35 -0.36 -13.65 11.17
CA TRP A 35 0.43 -13.53 12.40
C TRP A 35 0.38 -14.80 13.26
N ASP A 36 -0.48 -15.75 12.94
CA ASP A 36 -0.69 -16.95 13.75
C ASP A 36 0.57 -17.83 13.77
N ASP A 37 0.86 -18.39 14.95
CA ASP A 37 2.07 -19.18 15.18
C ASP A 37 1.93 -20.61 14.61
N SER A 38 0.69 -21.09 14.49
CA SER A 38 0.35 -22.39 13.90
C SER A 38 -0.03 -22.24 12.44
N CYS A 39 0.50 -23.12 11.59
CA CYS A 39 0.12 -23.16 10.19
C CYS A 39 -1.29 -23.73 10.03
N GLU A 40 -2.24 -22.94 9.51
CA GLU A 40 -3.62 -23.37 9.24
C GLU A 40 -3.72 -24.58 8.29
N HIS A 41 -2.72 -24.79 7.43
CA HIS A 41 -2.70 -25.94 6.53
C HIS A 41 -2.29 -27.26 7.22
N CYS A 42 -1.38 -27.23 8.21
CA CYS A 42 -0.82 -28.47 8.79
C CYS A 42 -0.84 -28.54 10.32
N GLY A 43 -1.35 -27.52 10.99
CA GLY A 43 -1.44 -27.39 12.45
C GLY A 43 -0.10 -27.26 13.19
N LYS A 44 1.05 -27.21 12.49
CA LYS A 44 2.38 -27.21 13.12
C LYS A 44 2.92 -25.80 13.26
N GLN A 45 3.60 -25.53 14.38
CA GLN A 45 4.28 -24.26 14.67
C GLN A 45 5.71 -24.27 14.13
N ASN A 46 5.85 -24.24 12.80
CA ASN A 46 7.14 -24.35 12.11
C ASN A 46 7.34 -23.26 11.05
N PHE A 47 6.87 -22.05 11.33
CA PHE A 47 7.10 -20.90 10.48
C PHE A 47 8.52 -20.33 10.65
N ILE A 48 9.14 -20.00 9.53
CA ILE A 48 10.35 -19.20 9.46
C ILE A 48 10.14 -18.01 8.55
N PRO A 49 10.86 -16.90 8.73
CA PRO A 49 10.86 -15.80 7.76
C PRO A 49 11.25 -16.31 6.36
N ALA A 50 10.56 -15.83 5.32
CA ALA A 50 10.85 -16.25 3.96
C ALA A 50 12.28 -15.84 3.52
N THR A 51 12.83 -14.77 4.10
CA THR A 51 14.23 -14.36 3.91
C THR A 51 15.21 -15.45 4.34
N ASP A 52 14.96 -16.09 5.48
CA ASP A 52 15.81 -17.16 6.01
C ASP A 52 15.68 -18.43 5.17
N HIS A 53 14.48 -18.71 4.66
CA HIS A 53 14.24 -19.81 3.73
C HIS A 53 15.06 -19.63 2.45
N ILE A 54 14.98 -18.46 1.80
CA ILE A 54 15.73 -18.17 0.57
C ILE A 54 17.24 -18.17 0.84
N ALA A 55 17.68 -17.64 1.99
CA ALA A 55 19.09 -17.70 2.38
C ALA A 55 19.58 -19.15 2.58
N ALA A 56 18.74 -20.04 3.11
CA ALA A 56 19.05 -21.46 3.21
C ALA A 56 19.13 -22.14 1.84
N LEU A 57 18.24 -21.82 0.89
CA LEU A 57 18.32 -22.32 -0.49
C LEU A 57 19.61 -21.86 -1.18
N ASN A 58 19.99 -20.60 -1.01
CA ASN A 58 21.23 -20.07 -1.57
C ASN A 58 22.48 -20.77 -0.99
N ARG A 59 22.49 -21.05 0.32
CA ARG A 59 23.56 -21.86 0.95
C ARG A 59 23.66 -23.26 0.36
N LYS A 60 22.52 -23.96 0.16
CA LYS A 60 22.53 -25.28 -0.46
C LYS A 60 23.07 -25.24 -1.89
N LYS A 61 22.67 -24.25 -2.68
CA LYS A 61 23.14 -24.07 -4.05
C LYS A 61 24.65 -23.90 -4.12
N VAL A 62 25.20 -23.08 -3.23
CA VAL A 62 26.66 -22.93 -3.07
C VAL A 62 27.34 -24.27 -2.82
N HIS A 63 26.79 -25.07 -1.90
CA HIS A 63 27.37 -26.38 -1.60
C HIS A 63 27.32 -27.30 -2.82
N THR A 64 26.23 -27.29 -3.58
CA THR A 64 26.12 -28.07 -4.83
C THR A 64 27.08 -27.59 -5.92
N GLU A 65 27.26 -26.28 -6.09
CA GLU A 65 28.25 -25.74 -7.05
C GLU A 65 29.67 -26.11 -6.65
N THR A 66 29.99 -26.02 -5.36
CA THR A 66 31.32 -26.40 -4.83
C THR A 66 31.57 -27.90 -5.01
N LEU A 67 30.58 -28.75 -4.72
CA LEU A 67 30.66 -30.19 -4.95
C LEU A 67 30.84 -30.49 -6.45
N ALA A 68 30.13 -29.80 -7.34
CA ALA A 68 30.28 -30.00 -8.78
C ALA A 68 31.69 -29.66 -9.27
N ILE A 69 32.30 -28.58 -8.76
CA ILE A 69 33.70 -28.22 -9.07
C ILE A 69 34.66 -29.32 -8.57
N ILE A 70 34.46 -29.84 -7.35
CA ILE A 70 35.29 -30.93 -6.80
C ILE A 70 35.13 -32.21 -7.64
N THR A 71 33.91 -32.57 -8.03
CA THR A 71 33.67 -33.76 -8.87
C THR A 71 34.33 -33.62 -10.23
N PHE A 72 34.24 -32.44 -10.85
CA PHE A 72 34.91 -32.15 -12.13
C PHE A 72 36.43 -32.27 -12.00
N PHE A 73 36.98 -31.78 -10.89
CA PHE A 73 38.41 -31.92 -10.58
C PHE A 73 38.84 -33.39 -10.45
N CYS A 74 38.10 -34.19 -9.69
CA CYS A 74 38.37 -35.63 -9.57
C CYS A 74 38.31 -36.35 -10.93
N LEU A 75 37.35 -35.98 -11.79
CA LEU A 75 37.25 -36.55 -13.14
C LEU A 75 38.44 -36.19 -14.02
N CYS A 76 38.93 -34.95 -13.97
CA CYS A 76 40.13 -34.56 -14.72
C CYS A 76 41.37 -35.36 -14.31
N ILE A 77 41.53 -35.67 -13.02
CA ILE A 77 42.65 -36.49 -12.53
C ILE A 77 42.52 -37.93 -13.03
N LEU A 78 41.32 -38.51 -13.04
CA LEU A 78 41.11 -39.89 -13.48
C LEU A 78 41.39 -40.12 -14.97
N VAL A 79 41.21 -39.09 -15.81
CA VAL A 79 41.43 -39.18 -17.26
C VAL A 79 42.90 -38.95 -17.63
N ALA A 80 43.70 -38.35 -16.75
CA ALA A 80 45.10 -38.06 -17.00
C ALA A 80 45.92 -39.35 -17.17
N ARG A 81 46.74 -39.41 -18.22
CA ARG A 81 47.53 -40.59 -18.58
C ARG A 81 49.00 -40.47 -18.19
N SER A 82 49.49 -39.25 -17.95
CA SER A 82 50.89 -38.98 -17.60
C SER A 82 51.02 -38.21 -16.28
N LEU A 83 52.15 -38.39 -15.58
CA LEU A 83 52.45 -37.65 -14.33
C LEU A 83 52.47 -36.13 -14.55
N LEU A 84 52.93 -35.68 -15.72
CA LEU A 84 52.92 -34.26 -16.09
C LEU A 84 51.48 -33.75 -16.27
N GLU A 85 50.59 -34.51 -16.91
CA GLU A 85 49.18 -34.15 -17.03
C GLU A 85 48.50 -34.04 -15.67
N ILE A 86 48.83 -34.94 -14.72
CA ILE A 86 48.30 -34.88 -13.35
C ILE A 86 48.75 -33.58 -12.65
N ILE A 87 50.04 -33.22 -12.74
CA ILE A 87 50.57 -32.00 -12.12
C ILE A 87 49.91 -30.76 -12.73
N ILE A 88 49.79 -30.71 -14.05
CA ILE A 88 49.15 -29.58 -14.76
C ILE A 88 47.68 -29.47 -14.39
N ALA A 89 46.93 -30.58 -14.38
CA ALA A 89 45.52 -30.61 -13.98
C ALA A 89 45.32 -30.17 -12.52
N PHE A 90 46.21 -30.60 -11.62
CA PHE A 90 46.22 -30.19 -10.23
C PHE A 90 46.44 -28.68 -10.08
N ALA A 91 47.50 -28.16 -10.70
CA ALA A 91 47.83 -26.73 -10.63
C ALA A 91 46.72 -25.85 -11.24
N ALA A 92 46.18 -26.24 -12.40
CA ALA A 92 45.11 -25.51 -13.06
C ALA A 92 43.83 -25.47 -12.20
N SER A 93 43.49 -26.58 -11.56
CA SER A 93 42.29 -26.68 -10.74
C SER A 93 42.42 -25.93 -9.42
N LEU A 94 43.61 -25.92 -8.81
CA LEU A 94 43.91 -25.10 -7.64
C LEU A 94 43.75 -23.61 -7.97
N LEU A 95 44.28 -23.19 -9.11
CA LEU A 95 44.19 -21.81 -9.59
C LEU A 95 42.73 -21.41 -9.86
N LEU A 96 41.96 -22.22 -10.59
CA LEU A 96 40.54 -21.97 -10.86
C LEU A 96 39.71 -21.90 -9.58
N SER A 97 39.96 -22.80 -8.63
CA SER A 97 39.27 -22.81 -7.33
C SER A 97 39.59 -21.55 -6.52
N GLY A 98 40.85 -21.12 -6.50
CA GLY A 98 41.27 -19.88 -5.86
C GLY A 98 40.58 -18.65 -6.46
N VAL A 99 40.53 -18.56 -7.80
CA VAL A 99 39.82 -17.48 -8.52
C VAL A 99 38.32 -17.50 -8.20
N TYR A 100 37.68 -18.67 -8.18
CA TYR A 100 36.26 -18.81 -7.83
C TYR A 100 35.98 -18.33 -6.40
N ILE A 101 36.79 -18.73 -5.42
CA ILE A 101 36.64 -18.30 -4.03
C ILE A 101 36.83 -16.79 -3.90
N TYR A 102 37.83 -16.23 -4.58
CA TYR A 102 38.10 -14.78 -4.58
C TYR A 102 36.94 -13.97 -5.18
N LEU A 103 36.47 -14.35 -6.38
CA LEU A 103 35.31 -13.71 -7.02
C LEU A 103 34.08 -13.81 -6.11
N ARG A 104 33.86 -14.97 -5.49
CA ARG A 104 32.73 -15.18 -4.60
C ARG A 104 32.81 -14.32 -3.34
N TYR A 105 33.99 -14.16 -2.74
CA TYR A 105 34.20 -13.30 -1.59
C TYR A 105 33.95 -11.83 -1.96
N LYS A 106 34.53 -11.38 -3.07
CA LYS A 106 34.40 -10.01 -3.56
C LYS A 106 32.96 -9.64 -3.94
N TYR A 107 32.21 -10.55 -4.55
CA TYR A 107 30.85 -10.29 -5.03
C TYR A 107 29.74 -10.87 -4.12
N LYS A 108 30.06 -11.34 -2.91
CA LYS A 108 29.11 -12.01 -2.01
C LYS A 108 27.82 -11.22 -1.81
N THR A 109 27.93 -9.93 -1.51
CA THR A 109 26.77 -9.06 -1.20
C THR A 109 25.92 -8.78 -2.44
N SER A 110 26.56 -8.53 -3.59
CA SER A 110 25.87 -8.25 -4.85
C SER A 110 25.19 -9.50 -5.41
N ASN A 111 25.92 -10.62 -5.50
CA ASN A 111 25.38 -11.88 -5.98
C ASN A 111 24.25 -12.40 -5.09
N SER A 112 24.33 -12.21 -3.76
CA SER A 112 23.26 -12.65 -2.86
C SER A 112 21.95 -11.93 -3.15
N ARG A 113 21.98 -10.62 -3.46
CA ARG A 113 20.77 -9.86 -3.83
C ARG A 113 20.21 -10.30 -5.19
N ILE A 114 21.07 -10.46 -6.19
CA ILE A 114 20.65 -10.90 -7.54
C ILE A 114 20.02 -12.30 -7.46
N TRP A 115 20.69 -13.23 -6.77
CA TRP A 115 20.17 -14.58 -6.57
C TRP A 115 18.88 -14.59 -5.77
N PHE A 116 18.80 -13.82 -4.70
CA PHE A 116 17.58 -13.67 -3.92
C PHE A 116 16.41 -13.21 -4.80
N HIS A 117 16.60 -12.17 -5.62
CA HIS A 117 15.56 -11.72 -6.55
C HIS A 117 15.20 -12.80 -7.59
N LYS A 118 16.17 -13.55 -8.10
CA LYS A 118 15.93 -14.61 -9.07
C LYS A 118 15.13 -15.76 -8.47
N THR A 119 15.52 -16.25 -7.30
CA THR A 119 14.82 -17.30 -6.57
C THR A 119 13.43 -16.83 -6.17
N LEU A 120 13.30 -15.60 -5.66
CA LEU A 120 12.01 -15.03 -5.32
C LEU A 120 11.08 -15.00 -6.53
N LYS A 121 11.56 -14.56 -7.70
CA LYS A 121 10.77 -14.56 -8.93
C LYS A 121 10.24 -15.94 -9.33
N GLN A 122 11.00 -17.00 -9.05
CA GLN A 122 10.58 -18.38 -9.33
C GLN A 122 9.50 -18.85 -8.35
N GLU A 123 9.53 -18.38 -7.11
CA GLU A 123 8.58 -18.72 -6.05
C GLU A 123 7.29 -17.88 -6.09
N ILE A 124 7.26 -16.73 -6.81
CA ILE A 124 6.08 -15.85 -6.91
C ILE A 124 4.77 -16.61 -7.20
N PRO A 125 4.70 -17.56 -8.15
CA PRO A 125 3.46 -18.29 -8.41
C PRO A 125 2.99 -19.11 -7.21
N SER A 126 3.92 -19.75 -6.48
CA SER A 126 3.59 -20.50 -5.26
C SER A 126 3.13 -19.56 -4.15
N ILE A 127 3.85 -18.45 -3.94
CA ILE A 127 3.50 -17.43 -2.95
C ILE A 127 2.11 -16.89 -3.25
N ARG A 128 1.79 -16.56 -4.51
CA ARG A 128 0.48 -16.06 -4.89
C ARG A 128 -0.63 -17.05 -4.56
N LYS A 129 -0.46 -18.32 -4.96
CA LYS A 129 -1.43 -19.39 -4.68
C LYS A 129 -1.65 -19.56 -3.18
N ASP A 130 -0.58 -19.50 -2.40
CA ASP A 130 -0.66 -19.65 -0.95
C ASP A 130 -1.34 -18.44 -0.28
N LEU A 131 -1.10 -17.23 -0.78
CA LEU A 131 -1.80 -16.01 -0.32
C LEU A 131 -3.28 -15.96 -0.74
N GLU A 132 -3.64 -16.62 -1.85
CA GLU A 132 -5.06 -16.82 -2.23
C GLU A 132 -5.77 -17.70 -1.19
N PHE A 133 -5.09 -18.69 -0.61
CA PHE A 133 -5.63 -19.45 0.52
C PHE A 133 -5.76 -18.59 1.80
N ASP A 134 -4.77 -17.77 2.14
CA ASP A 134 -4.90 -16.80 3.24
C ASP A 134 -6.10 -15.84 3.03
N LEU A 135 -6.40 -15.48 1.77
CA LEU A 135 -7.57 -14.68 1.42
C LEU A 135 -8.88 -15.45 1.64
N GLU A 136 -8.96 -16.72 1.26
CA GLU A 136 -10.13 -17.58 1.55
C GLU A 136 -10.39 -17.68 3.06
N LEU A 137 -9.34 -17.82 3.86
CA LEU A 137 -9.45 -17.79 5.32
C LEU A 137 -10.01 -16.45 5.83
N ALA A 138 -9.53 -15.33 5.29
CA ALA A 138 -10.05 -14.01 5.66
C ALA A 138 -11.53 -13.86 5.27
N VAL A 139 -11.94 -14.35 4.09
CA VAL A 139 -13.35 -14.33 3.66
C VAL A 139 -14.22 -15.21 4.57
N LYS A 140 -13.70 -16.37 5.01
CA LYS A 140 -14.39 -17.20 6.00
C LYS A 140 -14.64 -16.43 7.30
N GLN A 141 -13.66 -15.66 7.78
CA GLN A 141 -13.82 -14.81 8.95
C GLN A 141 -14.88 -13.70 8.75
N ILE A 142 -15.04 -13.17 7.53
CA ILE A 142 -16.13 -12.23 7.21
C ILE A 142 -17.50 -12.92 7.37
N ASN A 143 -17.62 -14.15 6.87
CA ASN A 143 -18.87 -14.93 6.94
C ASN A 143 -19.23 -15.34 8.39
N GLU A 144 -18.22 -15.47 9.25
CA GLU A 144 -18.38 -15.72 10.70
C GLU A 144 -18.63 -14.42 11.51
N GLU A 145 -18.87 -13.29 10.82
CA GLU A 145 -19.07 -11.95 11.41
C GLU A 145 -17.86 -11.43 12.23
N GLN A 146 -16.70 -12.06 12.09
CA GLN A 146 -15.43 -11.66 12.71
C GLN A 146 -14.73 -10.58 11.88
N TYR A 147 -15.43 -9.48 11.58
CA TYR A 147 -14.96 -8.44 10.67
C TYR A 147 -13.60 -7.86 11.07
N LYS A 148 -13.32 -7.73 12.38
CA LYS A 148 -12.04 -7.18 12.86
C LYS A 148 -10.87 -8.07 12.44
N VAL A 149 -10.99 -9.37 12.69
CA VAL A 149 -9.95 -10.35 12.36
C VAL A 149 -9.76 -10.39 10.85
N ALA A 150 -10.85 -10.51 10.10
CA ALA A 150 -10.83 -10.48 8.64
C ALA A 150 -10.13 -9.23 8.09
N TYR A 151 -10.46 -8.04 8.60
CA TYR A 151 -9.84 -6.79 8.16
C TYR A 151 -8.33 -6.77 8.44
N GLU A 152 -7.89 -7.22 9.62
CA GLU A 152 -6.47 -7.29 9.95
C GLU A 152 -5.73 -8.27 9.02
N MET A 153 -6.33 -9.42 8.70
CA MET A 153 -5.76 -10.41 7.77
C MET A 153 -5.63 -9.81 6.37
N LEU A 154 -6.71 -9.20 5.85
CA LEU A 154 -6.72 -8.54 4.55
C LEU A 154 -5.70 -7.41 4.48
N ARG A 155 -5.45 -6.71 5.59
CA ARG A 155 -4.44 -5.65 5.64
C ARG A 155 -3.04 -6.21 5.43
N GLU A 156 -2.70 -7.31 6.08
CA GLU A 156 -1.41 -8.00 5.90
C GLU A 156 -1.26 -8.58 4.48
N ILE A 157 -2.29 -9.26 3.96
CA ILE A 157 -2.32 -9.76 2.58
C ILE A 157 -2.16 -8.61 1.57
N GLY A 158 -2.81 -7.48 1.84
CA GLY A 158 -2.80 -6.29 0.99
C GLY A 158 -1.44 -5.60 0.84
N TYR A 159 -0.41 -5.98 1.60
CA TYR A 159 0.96 -5.51 1.36
C TYR A 159 1.65 -6.26 0.20
N LEU A 160 1.20 -7.47 -0.12
CA LEU A 160 1.76 -8.32 -1.18
C LEU A 160 0.83 -8.42 -2.38
N LEU A 161 -0.47 -8.57 -2.16
CA LEU A 161 -1.49 -8.67 -3.21
C LEU A 161 -2.33 -7.40 -3.26
N LEU A 162 -2.29 -6.69 -4.39
CA LEU A 162 -3.00 -5.43 -4.62
C LEU A 162 -4.26 -5.62 -5.49
N ASP A 163 -4.83 -6.82 -5.45
CA ASP A 163 -5.97 -7.21 -6.28
C ASP A 163 -7.27 -6.51 -5.85
N GLU A 164 -8.16 -6.24 -6.80
CA GLU A 164 -9.44 -5.54 -6.54
C GLU A 164 -10.36 -6.27 -5.54
N PRO A 165 -10.49 -7.61 -5.54
CA PRO A 165 -11.32 -8.32 -4.55
C PRO A 165 -10.89 -8.03 -3.11
N ILE A 166 -9.58 -7.92 -2.86
CA ILE A 166 -9.05 -7.60 -1.52
C ILE A 166 -9.52 -6.21 -1.08
N LYS A 167 -9.49 -5.22 -2.00
CA LYS A 167 -9.98 -3.87 -1.71
C LYS A 167 -11.46 -3.90 -1.36
N HIS A 168 -12.26 -4.63 -2.13
CA HIS A 168 -13.69 -4.76 -1.89
C HIS A 168 -13.99 -5.40 -0.52
N HIS A 169 -13.32 -6.51 -0.17
CA HIS A 169 -13.47 -7.13 1.15
C HIS A 169 -12.99 -6.23 2.29
N LYS A 170 -11.92 -5.46 2.11
CA LYS A 170 -11.47 -4.47 3.10
C LYS A 170 -12.54 -3.39 3.32
N LEU A 171 -13.10 -2.85 2.24
CA LEU A 171 -14.16 -1.85 2.30
C LEU A 171 -15.43 -2.40 2.97
N TRP A 172 -15.79 -3.65 2.66
CA TRP A 172 -16.89 -4.33 3.30
C TRP A 172 -16.69 -4.41 4.82
N CYS A 173 -15.51 -4.82 5.28
CA CYS A 173 -15.21 -4.87 6.72
C CYS A 173 -15.27 -3.47 7.36
N LEU A 174 -14.71 -2.45 6.70
CA LEU A 174 -14.69 -1.07 7.19
C LEU A 174 -16.09 -0.47 7.37
N PHE A 175 -17.06 -0.91 6.57
CA PHE A 175 -18.45 -0.47 6.68
C PHE A 175 -19.09 -0.83 8.04
N HIS A 176 -18.60 -1.89 8.69
CA HIS A 176 -19.06 -2.33 10.01
C HIS A 176 -18.35 -1.62 11.18
N PHE A 177 -17.42 -0.71 10.94
CA PHE A 177 -16.66 -0.05 12.00
C PHE A 177 -17.01 1.43 12.17
N ILE A 178 -16.90 1.91 13.41
CA ILE A 178 -16.91 3.34 13.71
C ILE A 178 -15.51 3.88 13.42
N ILE A 179 -15.38 4.66 12.35
CA ILE A 179 -14.11 5.26 11.94
C ILE A 179 -13.72 6.38 12.91
N ARG A 180 -12.47 6.34 13.41
CA ARG A 180 -11.91 7.33 14.34
C ARG A 180 -10.50 7.76 13.92
N LYS A 181 -10.08 8.92 14.43
CA LYS A 181 -8.83 9.59 14.03
C LYS A 181 -7.57 8.86 14.53
N ASP A 182 -7.69 8.11 15.62
CA ASP A 182 -6.62 7.32 16.24
C ASP A 182 -6.33 6.00 15.52
N MET A 183 -7.19 5.61 14.57
CA MET A 183 -7.02 4.39 13.78
C MET A 183 -5.98 4.59 12.67
N ASP A 184 -5.24 3.52 12.35
CA ASP A 184 -4.33 3.49 11.19
C ASP A 184 -5.16 3.27 9.91
N LEU A 185 -5.83 4.33 9.47
CA LEU A 185 -6.70 4.34 8.30
C LEU A 185 -5.88 4.33 7.01
N GLU A 186 -6.23 3.41 6.11
CA GLU A 186 -5.71 3.36 4.75
C GLU A 186 -6.72 4.01 3.79
N LEU A 187 -6.24 4.80 2.82
CA LEU A 187 -7.09 5.36 1.77
C LEU A 187 -6.54 5.04 0.38
N ASP A 188 -5.26 5.33 0.15
CA ASP A 188 -4.63 5.14 -1.17
C ASP A 188 -4.64 3.67 -1.64
N SER A 189 -4.46 2.71 -0.71
CA SER A 189 -4.48 1.28 -1.03
C SER A 189 -5.89 0.75 -1.35
N LEU A 190 -6.93 1.48 -0.92
CA LEU A 190 -8.33 1.08 -1.04
C LEU A 190 -9.03 1.67 -2.25
N ILE A 191 -8.39 2.55 -3.01
CA ILE A 191 -9.01 3.19 -4.18
C ILE A 191 -9.29 2.09 -5.22
N PRO A 192 -10.58 1.83 -5.53
CA PRO A 192 -10.94 0.82 -6.51
C PRO A 192 -10.75 1.36 -7.92
N LYS A 193 -10.58 0.45 -8.89
CA LYS A 193 -10.46 0.82 -10.32
C LYS A 193 -11.79 1.20 -10.94
N THR A 194 -12.90 0.73 -10.39
CA THR A 194 -14.26 0.99 -10.85
C THR A 194 -15.04 1.77 -9.80
N PHE A 195 -16.21 2.26 -10.18
CA PHE A 195 -17.11 2.90 -9.22
C PHE A 195 -17.54 1.89 -8.14
N ASP A 196 -17.33 2.24 -6.87
CA ASP A 196 -17.76 1.47 -5.70
C ASP A 196 -18.42 2.44 -4.71
N PRO A 197 -19.73 2.29 -4.43
CA PRO A 197 -20.44 3.17 -3.51
C PRO A 197 -19.95 3.03 -2.06
N GLY A 198 -19.47 1.84 -1.67
CA GLY A 198 -18.87 1.58 -0.36
C GLY A 198 -17.58 2.37 -0.16
N PHE A 199 -16.74 2.48 -1.20
CA PHE A 199 -15.56 3.35 -1.15
C PHE A 199 -15.93 4.82 -0.95
N VAL A 200 -16.94 5.33 -1.66
CA VAL A 200 -17.38 6.73 -1.52
C VAL A 200 -17.91 7.02 -0.12
N LEU A 201 -18.71 6.11 0.43
CA LEU A 201 -19.20 6.21 1.82
C LEU A 201 -18.04 6.19 2.82
N TYR A 202 -17.08 5.28 2.65
CA TYR A 202 -15.89 5.23 3.49
C TYR A 202 -15.07 6.52 3.38
N LEU A 203 -14.85 7.03 2.17
CA LEU A 203 -14.15 8.31 1.93
C LEU A 203 -14.86 9.47 2.63
N TYR A 204 -16.19 9.49 2.64
CA TYR A 204 -16.98 10.49 3.38
C TYR A 204 -16.82 10.38 4.89
N GLU A 205 -16.78 9.18 5.46
CA GLU A 205 -16.52 9.02 6.89
C GLU A 205 -15.08 9.44 7.25
N VAL A 206 -14.10 9.10 6.40
CA VAL A 206 -12.71 9.55 6.56
C VAL A 206 -12.61 11.07 6.45
N SER A 207 -13.37 11.72 5.56
CA SER A 207 -13.33 13.18 5.40
C SER A 207 -13.87 13.93 6.61
N LYS A 208 -14.76 13.33 7.41
CA LYS A 208 -15.23 13.91 8.68
C LYS A 208 -14.17 13.85 9.77
N VAL A 209 -13.45 12.74 9.83
CA VAL A 209 -12.52 12.42 10.92
C VAL A 209 -11.10 12.93 10.66
N ASN A 210 -10.58 12.72 9.46
CA ASN A 210 -9.23 13.11 9.08
C ASN A 210 -9.08 13.48 7.59
N LYS A 211 -9.33 14.76 7.29
CA LYS A 211 -9.16 15.34 5.95
C LYS A 211 -7.74 15.28 5.40
N SER A 212 -6.71 15.07 6.24
CA SER A 212 -5.33 15.01 5.74
C SER A 212 -5.02 13.71 4.98
N LEU A 213 -5.81 12.66 5.20
CA LEU A 213 -5.67 11.39 4.49
C LEU A 213 -6.16 11.48 3.04
N ILE A 214 -7.01 12.46 2.73
CA ILE A 214 -7.52 12.68 1.37
C ILE A 214 -6.42 13.33 0.54
N LYS A 215 -5.85 12.53 -0.35
CA LYS A 215 -4.84 12.93 -1.34
C LYS A 215 -5.47 13.17 -2.70
N SER A 216 -4.64 13.62 -3.65
CA SER A 216 -5.06 13.86 -5.04
C SER A 216 -5.65 12.61 -5.70
N SER A 217 -5.11 11.42 -5.42
CA SER A 217 -5.62 10.13 -5.90
C SER A 217 -7.11 9.91 -5.59
N ALA A 218 -7.52 10.20 -4.35
CA ALA A 218 -8.91 10.09 -3.92
C ALA A 218 -9.80 11.18 -4.54
N LEU A 219 -9.29 12.41 -4.69
CA LEU A 219 -10.02 13.50 -5.35
C LEU A 219 -10.19 13.23 -6.86
N ASP A 220 -9.19 12.65 -7.51
CA ASP A 220 -9.25 12.22 -8.91
C ASP A 220 -10.31 11.13 -9.12
N TYR A 221 -10.43 10.20 -8.16
CA TYR A 221 -11.50 9.20 -8.14
C TYR A 221 -12.88 9.85 -8.06
N VAL A 222 -13.07 10.79 -7.12
CA VAL A 222 -14.34 11.52 -6.95
C VAL A 222 -14.76 12.25 -8.21
N ILE A 223 -13.81 12.90 -8.90
CA ILE A 223 -14.10 13.65 -10.13
C ILE A 223 -14.43 12.70 -11.28
N THR A 224 -13.66 11.63 -11.43
CA THR A 224 -13.88 10.59 -12.45
C THR A 224 -15.30 10.04 -12.35
N TYR A 225 -15.77 9.78 -11.12
CA TYR A 225 -17.08 9.17 -10.86
C TYR A 225 -18.14 10.15 -10.36
N ARG A 226 -18.02 11.45 -10.67
CA ARG A 226 -18.92 12.49 -10.12
C ARG A 226 -20.39 12.21 -10.44
N SER A 227 -20.70 11.70 -11.63
CA SER A 227 -22.08 11.48 -12.06
C SER A 227 -22.71 10.32 -11.29
N GLN A 228 -21.95 9.26 -11.03
CA GLN A 228 -22.39 8.14 -10.20
C GLN A 228 -22.48 8.54 -8.73
N ILE A 229 -21.61 9.42 -8.22
CA ILE A 229 -21.73 9.93 -6.84
C ILE A 229 -23.03 10.74 -6.67
N ARG A 230 -23.44 11.51 -7.67
CA ARG A 230 -24.70 12.29 -7.63
C ARG A 230 -25.96 11.41 -7.50
N SER A 231 -25.93 10.14 -7.90
CA SER A 231 -27.06 9.24 -7.69
C SER A 231 -27.13 8.65 -6.28
N LEU A 232 -26.11 8.89 -5.44
CA LEU A 232 -26.11 8.44 -4.06
C LEU A 232 -26.93 9.38 -3.15
N ASN A 233 -27.44 8.80 -2.08
CA ASN A 233 -28.04 9.56 -0.98
C ASN A 233 -26.97 10.44 -0.33
N GLN A 234 -27.33 11.66 0.09
CA GLN A 234 -26.41 12.63 0.71
C GLN A 234 -25.21 13.04 -0.18
N HIS A 235 -25.30 12.87 -1.51
CA HIS A 235 -24.22 13.24 -2.45
C HIS A 235 -23.74 14.68 -2.25
N GLN A 236 -24.64 15.62 -1.96
CA GLN A 236 -24.29 17.02 -1.74
C GLN A 236 -23.39 17.21 -0.52
N GLU A 237 -23.68 16.54 0.60
CA GLU A 237 -22.84 16.57 1.80
C GLU A 237 -21.47 15.93 1.53
N MET A 238 -21.46 14.79 0.82
CA MET A 238 -20.22 14.08 0.47
C MET A 238 -19.31 14.96 -0.39
N MET A 239 -19.85 15.49 -1.48
CA MET A 239 -19.11 16.33 -2.43
C MET A 239 -18.62 17.63 -1.78
N THR A 240 -19.44 18.25 -0.93
CA THR A 240 -19.04 19.42 -0.13
C THR A 240 -17.87 19.07 0.79
N SER A 241 -17.91 17.90 1.43
CA SER A 241 -16.83 17.43 2.30
C SER A 241 -15.53 17.16 1.53
N PHE A 242 -15.62 16.61 0.32
CA PHE A 242 -14.48 16.39 -0.58
C PHE A 242 -13.89 17.71 -1.10
N ALA A 243 -14.73 18.66 -1.51
CA ALA A 243 -14.32 20.01 -1.86
C ALA A 243 -13.60 20.70 -0.69
N GLY A 244 -14.14 20.58 0.53
CA GLY A 244 -13.52 21.10 1.75
C GLY A 244 -12.18 20.45 2.09
N ALA A 245 -11.96 19.20 1.69
CA ALA A 245 -10.67 18.52 1.84
C ALA A 245 -9.63 19.01 0.82
N ALA A 246 -10.05 19.34 -0.40
CA ALA A 246 -9.17 19.90 -1.44
C ALA A 246 -8.55 21.25 -1.02
N LEU A 247 -9.23 22.06 -0.20
CA LEU A 247 -8.73 23.33 0.34
C LEU A 247 -7.53 23.20 1.29
N ARG A 248 -7.10 21.98 1.63
CA ARG A 248 -5.93 21.79 2.51
C ARG A 248 -4.64 22.26 1.82
N VAL A 249 -4.50 22.01 0.53
CA VAL A 249 -3.25 22.20 -0.23
C VAL A 249 -3.52 23.14 -1.41
N LYS A 250 -2.71 24.20 -1.57
CA LYS A 250 -2.87 25.20 -2.66
C LYS A 250 -2.88 24.56 -4.05
N GLN A 251 -2.03 23.57 -4.28
CA GLN A 251 -1.98 22.81 -5.55
C GLN A 251 -3.30 22.07 -5.85
N TYR A 252 -3.99 21.58 -4.82
CA TYR A 252 -5.28 20.90 -4.99
C TYR A 252 -6.37 21.91 -5.37
N VAL A 253 -6.32 23.13 -4.83
CA VAL A 253 -7.25 24.20 -5.26
C VAL A 253 -7.11 24.48 -6.75
N HIS A 254 -5.88 24.56 -7.25
CA HIS A 254 -5.64 24.75 -8.68
C HIS A 254 -6.18 23.60 -9.54
N LYS A 255 -5.87 22.35 -9.16
CA LYS A 255 -6.32 21.17 -9.93
C LYS A 255 -7.84 20.95 -9.86
N TYR A 256 -8.47 21.26 -8.72
CA TYR A 256 -9.86 20.91 -8.43
C TYR A 256 -10.78 22.12 -8.31
N GLN A 257 -10.43 23.24 -8.93
CA GLN A 257 -11.20 24.49 -8.86
C GLN A 257 -12.69 24.32 -9.23
N ALA A 258 -13.00 23.50 -10.24
CA ALA A 258 -14.37 23.29 -10.69
C ALA A 258 -15.23 22.58 -9.62
N LEU A 259 -14.65 21.58 -8.94
CA LEU A 259 -15.31 20.89 -7.82
C LEU A 259 -15.55 21.85 -6.66
N ILE A 260 -14.55 22.68 -6.32
CA ILE A 260 -14.68 23.64 -5.22
C ILE A 260 -15.74 24.69 -5.56
N LYS A 261 -15.71 25.22 -6.79
CA LYS A 261 -16.67 26.20 -7.30
C LYS A 261 -18.11 25.69 -7.25
N GLU A 262 -18.34 24.42 -7.58
CA GLU A 262 -19.69 23.85 -7.57
C GLU A 262 -20.28 23.75 -6.15
N TYR A 263 -19.43 23.47 -5.15
CA TYR A 263 -19.88 23.20 -3.78
C TYR A 263 -19.50 24.29 -2.76
N VAL A 264 -18.95 25.42 -3.22
CA VAL A 264 -18.47 26.52 -2.36
C VAL A 264 -19.58 27.06 -1.46
N GLU A 265 -20.82 27.11 -1.96
CA GLU A 265 -21.97 27.63 -1.23
C GLU A 265 -22.32 26.82 0.02
N TYR A 266 -22.02 25.52 -0.01
CA TYR A 266 -22.33 24.56 1.04
C TYR A 266 -21.15 24.35 2.01
N LEU A 267 -20.00 24.98 1.76
CA LEU A 267 -18.84 24.81 2.62
C LEU A 267 -19.12 25.33 4.04
N PRO A 268 -18.68 24.60 5.08
CA PRO A 268 -18.71 25.11 6.45
C PRO A 268 -17.90 26.39 6.60
N LYS A 269 -18.30 27.27 7.53
CA LYS A 269 -17.67 28.58 7.80
C LYS A 269 -16.13 28.52 7.82
N GLU A 270 -15.57 27.60 8.61
CA GLU A 270 -14.11 27.42 8.74
C GLU A 270 -13.41 27.14 7.40
N ARG A 271 -14.06 26.39 6.51
CA ARG A 271 -13.50 26.01 5.21
C ARG A 271 -13.61 27.15 4.21
N LEU A 272 -14.72 27.89 4.27
CA LEU A 272 -14.88 29.10 3.49
C LEU A 272 -13.83 30.16 3.89
N LEU A 273 -13.59 30.36 5.19
CA LEU A 273 -12.50 31.22 5.68
C LEU A 273 -11.15 30.81 5.12
N ARG A 274 -10.83 29.51 5.14
CA ARG A 274 -9.59 29.00 4.57
C ARG A 274 -9.50 29.24 3.06
N LEU A 275 -10.60 29.09 2.32
CA LEU A 275 -10.63 29.42 0.89
C LEU A 275 -10.32 30.92 0.68
N CYS A 276 -10.97 31.81 1.43
CA CYS A 276 -10.71 33.25 1.38
C CYS A 276 -9.23 33.58 1.65
N GLN A 277 -8.62 32.96 2.68
CA GLN A 277 -7.20 33.12 2.98
C GLN A 277 -6.29 32.62 1.84
N LEU A 278 -6.67 31.54 1.14
CA LEU A 278 -5.89 31.04 0.01
C LEU A 278 -6.01 31.96 -1.21
N LEU A 279 -7.19 32.54 -1.42
CA LEU A 279 -7.45 33.49 -2.50
C LEU A 279 -6.75 34.82 -2.27
N SER A 280 -6.79 35.38 -1.05
CA SER A 280 -6.15 36.67 -0.73
C SER A 280 -4.62 36.61 -0.84
N ASN A 281 -4.02 35.44 -0.59
CA ASN A 281 -2.57 35.21 -0.68
C ASN A 281 -2.13 34.71 -2.08
N SER A 282 -2.99 34.79 -3.09
CA SER A 282 -2.73 34.33 -4.45
C SER A 282 -3.10 35.39 -5.46
N ASP A 283 -2.46 35.37 -6.64
CA ASP A 283 -2.85 36.26 -7.74
C ASP A 283 -4.31 35.94 -8.14
N PRO A 284 -5.23 36.94 -8.11
CA PRO A 284 -6.63 36.75 -8.52
C PRO A 284 -6.80 36.17 -9.93
N ARG A 285 -5.81 36.36 -10.81
CA ARG A 285 -5.82 35.82 -12.18
C ARG A 285 -5.69 34.30 -12.24
N LEU A 286 -5.25 33.65 -11.16
CA LEU A 286 -5.08 32.20 -11.13
C LEU A 286 -6.42 31.45 -11.12
N TRP A 287 -7.44 32.02 -10.48
CA TRP A 287 -8.75 31.38 -10.30
C TRP A 287 -9.91 32.40 -10.38
N PRO A 288 -10.08 33.10 -11.51
CA PRO A 288 -10.97 34.26 -11.60
C PRO A 288 -12.44 33.91 -11.26
N GLU A 289 -12.93 32.75 -11.71
CA GLU A 289 -14.31 32.32 -11.47
C GLU A 289 -14.55 31.86 -10.02
N LEU A 290 -13.58 31.18 -9.42
CA LEU A 290 -13.68 30.75 -8.02
C LEU A 290 -13.62 31.96 -7.09
N TYR A 291 -12.81 32.95 -7.46
CA TYR A 291 -12.66 34.20 -6.74
C TYR A 291 -13.97 35.00 -6.69
N SER A 292 -14.54 35.29 -7.85
CA SER A 292 -15.77 36.10 -7.95
C SER A 292 -16.92 35.47 -7.17
N GLN A 293 -17.13 34.16 -7.35
CA GLN A 293 -18.20 33.44 -6.66
C GLN A 293 -17.98 33.37 -5.14
N THR A 294 -16.73 33.20 -4.69
CA THR A 294 -16.43 33.20 -3.24
C THR A 294 -16.72 34.57 -2.63
N VAL A 295 -16.31 35.66 -3.29
CA VAL A 295 -16.56 37.03 -2.82
C VAL A 295 -18.07 37.31 -2.75
N GLU A 296 -18.83 36.90 -3.76
CA GLU A 296 -20.28 37.06 -3.78
C GLU A 296 -20.95 36.33 -2.62
N ILE A 297 -20.60 35.06 -2.39
CA ILE A 297 -21.17 34.25 -1.31
C ILE A 297 -20.83 34.83 0.07
N VAL A 298 -19.59 35.27 0.27
CA VAL A 298 -19.18 35.89 1.53
C VAL A 298 -19.93 37.19 1.76
N ARG A 299 -20.10 38.02 0.72
CA ARG A 299 -20.88 39.27 0.80
C ARG A 299 -22.35 39.01 1.17
N VAL A 300 -22.96 38.00 0.56
CA VAL A 300 -24.38 37.67 0.79
C VAL A 300 -24.59 37.02 2.16
N LYS A 301 -23.75 36.05 2.56
CA LYS A 301 -23.99 35.23 3.76
C LYS A 301 -23.25 35.71 5.02
N TYR A 302 -22.13 36.43 4.89
CA TYR A 302 -21.21 36.73 6.00
C TYR A 302 -20.73 38.19 6.03
N SER A 303 -21.46 39.13 5.42
CA SER A 303 -21.08 40.57 5.39
C SER A 303 -20.90 41.21 6.76
N TYR A 304 -21.60 40.71 7.78
CA TYR A 304 -21.53 41.22 9.16
C TYR A 304 -20.50 40.48 10.04
N ASP A 305 -19.82 39.46 9.50
CA ASP A 305 -18.85 38.68 10.26
C ASP A 305 -17.45 39.34 10.19
N PRO A 306 -16.85 39.72 11.33
CA PRO A 306 -15.59 40.45 11.35
C PRO A 306 -14.42 39.67 10.71
N GLU A 307 -14.42 38.33 10.83
CA GLU A 307 -13.36 37.48 10.25
C GLU A 307 -13.37 37.52 8.72
N PHE A 308 -14.55 37.67 8.12
CA PHE A 308 -14.71 37.80 6.67
C PHE A 308 -14.54 39.24 6.20
N ALA A 309 -14.89 40.23 7.01
CA ALA A 309 -14.76 41.65 6.67
C ALA A 309 -13.30 42.06 6.44
N GLU A 310 -12.35 41.54 7.24
CA GLU A 310 -10.92 41.80 7.05
C GLU A 310 -10.39 41.17 5.75
N LEU A 311 -10.78 39.93 5.47
CA LEU A 311 -10.39 39.21 4.26
C LEU A 311 -11.01 39.83 2.99
N LEU A 312 -12.25 40.31 3.05
CA LEU A 312 -12.91 40.99 1.93
C LEU A 312 -12.21 42.29 1.54
N LYS A 313 -11.62 43.04 2.49
CA LYS A 313 -10.83 44.23 2.18
C LYS A 313 -9.60 43.87 1.33
N GLY A 314 -8.89 42.81 1.69
CA GLY A 314 -7.76 42.29 0.90
C GLY A 314 -8.15 41.63 -0.43
N LEU A 315 -9.41 41.22 -0.58
CA LEU A 315 -9.96 40.68 -1.84
C LEU A 315 -10.58 41.78 -2.74
N SER A 316 -10.61 43.03 -2.31
CA SER A 316 -11.19 44.16 -3.07
C SER A 316 -10.14 45.09 -3.69
N THR A 317 -8.86 44.86 -3.38
CA THR A 317 -7.68 45.53 -3.94
C THR A 317 -7.06 44.71 -5.06
#